data_AF-A0A350G436-F1
#
_entry.id   AF-A0A350G436-F1
#
_cell.length_a   1.000
_cell.length_b   1.000
_cell.length_c   1.000
_cell.angle_alpha   90.00
_cell.angle_beta   90.00
_cell.angle_gamma   90.00
#
_symmetry.space_group_name_H-M   'P 1'
#
loop_
_entity.id
_entity.type
_entity.pdbx_description
1 polymer ?
#
loop_
_entity_poly.entity_id
_entity_poly.type
_entity_poly.pdbx_seq_one_letter_code
_entity_poly.pdbx_strand_id
1 'polypeptide(L)'
;MSESYKKQEKFLGAYFDRDSVLRISRSADVLGWIILVVYVVSWILSLLLFLAQFYNGLFITKGMTFLDLFSFFKPYVTEPIPGILYFFALQAISKGLLIFLDIEDNTRRAARK
;
A
#
# COMPACT_ATOMS: atom_id res chain seq x y z
N MET A 1 16.89 -5.04 60.03
CA MET A 1 16.96 -4.40 58.70
C MET A 1 15.85 -5.02 57.87
N SER A 2 14.68 -4.38 57.80
CA SER A 2 13.60 -4.81 56.92
C SER A 2 13.87 -4.24 55.53
N GLU A 3 14.30 -5.09 54.60
CA GLU A 3 14.38 -4.73 53.20
C GLU A 3 12.96 -4.43 52.72
N SER A 4 12.67 -3.14 52.55
CA SER A 4 11.48 -2.66 51.89
C SER A 4 11.60 -3.10 50.42
N TYR A 5 10.92 -4.18 50.07
CA TYR A 5 10.64 -4.54 48.69
C TYR A 5 9.81 -3.40 48.10
N LYS A 6 10.49 -2.37 47.56
CA LYS A 6 9.87 -1.39 46.67
C LYS A 6 9.28 -2.21 45.54
N LYS A 7 7.97 -2.39 45.61
CA LYS A 7 7.12 -2.95 44.56
C LYS A 7 7.46 -2.16 43.31
N GLN A 8 8.30 -2.74 42.48
CA GLN A 8 8.79 -2.15 41.25
C GLN A 8 7.54 -1.92 40.42
N GLU A 9 7.10 -0.67 40.32
CA GLU A 9 5.90 -0.32 39.57
C GLU A 9 6.08 -0.93 38.19
N LYS A 10 5.22 -1.90 37.92
CA LYS A 10 5.25 -2.74 36.73
C LYS A 10 5.02 -1.77 35.58
N PHE A 11 6.10 -1.28 34.99
CA PHE A 11 6.05 -0.28 33.94
C PHE A 11 5.24 -0.90 32.80
N LEU A 12 3.98 -0.45 32.66
CA LEU A 12 2.98 -0.95 31.71
C LEU A 12 3.30 -0.56 30.26
N GLY A 13 4.58 -0.39 29.92
CA GLY A 13 5.06 -0.04 28.58
C GLY A 13 5.76 -1.24 27.94
N ALA A 14 5.23 -1.90 26.91
CA ALA A 14 4.17 -1.51 25.97
C ALA A 14 3.50 -2.74 25.32
N TYR A 15 2.41 -2.46 24.60
CA TYR A 15 1.39 -3.38 24.08
C TYR A 15 1.69 -4.00 22.70
N PHE A 16 2.83 -3.70 22.05
CA PHE A 16 3.17 -4.23 20.71
C PHE A 16 4.53 -4.93 20.70
N ASP A 17 4.55 -6.13 20.13
CA ASP A 17 5.78 -6.88 19.87
C ASP A 17 6.53 -6.26 18.68
N ARG A 18 7.72 -5.71 18.95
CA ARG A 18 8.59 -5.03 17.96
C ARG A 18 8.86 -5.91 16.74
N ASP A 19 9.15 -7.19 16.96
CA ASP A 19 9.51 -8.10 15.86
C ASP A 19 8.31 -8.35 14.95
N SER A 20 7.11 -8.48 15.55
CA SER A 20 5.86 -8.56 14.83
C SER A 20 5.58 -7.30 14.01
N VAL A 21 5.75 -6.10 14.58
CA VAL A 21 5.55 -4.82 13.87
C VAL A 21 6.51 -4.68 12.69
N LEU A 22 7.80 -4.98 12.89
CA LEU A 22 8.81 -4.93 11.83
C LEU A 22 8.50 -5.93 10.71
N ARG A 23 8.05 -7.14 11.05
CA ARG A 23 7.65 -8.17 10.08
C ARG A 23 6.43 -7.74 9.26
N ILE A 24 5.42 -7.14 9.91
CA ILE A 24 4.22 -6.63 9.22
C ILE A 24 4.58 -5.46 8.31
N SER A 25 5.38 -4.51 8.80
CA SER A 25 5.84 -3.35 8.03
C SER A 25 6.59 -3.79 6.76
N ARG A 26 7.52 -4.73 6.87
CA ARG A 26 8.26 -5.27 5.70
C ARG A 26 7.35 -6.05 4.75
N SER A 27 6.42 -6.84 5.28
CA SER A 27 5.45 -7.56 4.46
C SER A 27 4.54 -6.60 3.70
N ALA A 28 4.08 -5.53 4.34
CA ALA A 28 3.24 -4.50 3.71
C ALA A 28 3.98 -3.77 2.59
N ASP A 29 5.24 -3.43 2.78
CA ASP A 29 6.09 -2.81 1.75
C ASP A 29 6.26 -3.73 0.52
N VAL A 30 6.66 -4.99 0.75
CA VAL A 30 6.82 -5.98 -0.31
C VAL A 30 5.49 -6.25 -1.04
N LEU A 31 4.39 -6.42 -0.30
CA LEU A 31 3.07 -6.61 -0.88
C LEU A 31 2.62 -5.40 -1.71
N GLY A 32 2.94 -4.19 -1.26
CA GLY A 32 2.68 -2.97 -2.02
C GLY A 32 3.30 -3.04 -3.41
N TRP A 33 4.59 -3.35 -3.49
CA TRP A 33 5.29 -3.49 -4.76
C TRP A 33 4.73 -4.62 -5.63
N ILE A 34 4.42 -5.77 -5.04
CA ILE A 34 3.81 -6.91 -5.77
C ILE A 34 2.49 -6.47 -6.41
N ILE A 35 1.60 -5.85 -5.62
CA ILE A 35 0.30 -5.38 -6.11
C ILE A 35 0.49 -4.35 -7.22
N LEU A 36 1.40 -3.38 -7.04
CA LEU A 36 1.68 -2.37 -8.06
C LEU A 36 2.12 -3.03 -9.38
N VAL A 37 3.05 -3.99 -9.32
CA VAL A 37 3.53 -4.72 -10.50
C VAL A 37 2.39 -5.47 -11.19
N VAL A 38 1.56 -6.18 -10.42
CA VAL A 38 0.40 -6.91 -10.98
C VAL A 38 -0.55 -5.97 -11.71
N TYR A 39 -0.90 -4.83 -11.09
CA TYR A 39 -1.78 -3.84 -11.72
C TYR A 39 -1.16 -3.20 -12.96
N VAL A 40 0.13 -2.84 -12.91
CA VAL A 40 0.84 -2.25 -14.05
C VAL A 40 0.93 -3.25 -15.22
N VAL A 41 1.29 -4.51 -14.95
CA VAL A 41 1.34 -5.55 -15.99
C VAL A 41 -0.05 -5.79 -16.58
N SER A 42 -1.08 -5.90 -15.73
CA SER A 42 -2.47 -6.04 -16.19
C SER A 42 -2.87 -4.87 -17.09
N TRP A 43 -2.59 -3.65 -16.67
CA TRP A 43 -2.91 -2.45 -17.43
C TRP A 43 -2.20 -2.39 -18.79
N ILE A 44 -0.91 -2.76 -18.84
CA ILE A 44 -0.15 -2.85 -20.10
C ILE A 44 -0.79 -3.89 -21.02
N LEU A 45 -1.16 -5.06 -20.51
CA LEU A 45 -1.82 -6.10 -21.30
C LEU A 45 -3.18 -5.63 -21.83
N SER A 46 -3.98 -4.95 -21.00
CA SER A 46 -5.25 -4.34 -21.38
C SER A 46 -5.07 -3.31 -22.51
N LEU A 47 -4.05 -2.45 -22.41
CA LEU A 47 -3.71 -1.47 -23.47
C LEU A 47 -3.26 -2.14 -24.77
N LEU A 48 -2.40 -3.15 -24.70
CA LEU A 48 -1.96 -3.89 -25.88
C LEU A 48 -3.13 -4.60 -26.58
N LEU A 49 -4.04 -5.18 -25.79
CA LEU A 49 -5.25 -5.80 -26.31
C LEU A 49 -6.15 -4.77 -26.99
N PHE A 50 -6.35 -3.59 -26.38
CA PHE A 50 -7.09 -2.49 -27.00
C PHE A 50 -6.49 -2.07 -28.33
N LEU A 51 -5.17 -1.86 -28.39
CA LEU A 51 -4.46 -1.49 -29.63
C LEU A 51 -4.61 -2.57 -30.70
N ALA A 52 -4.53 -3.85 -30.32
CA ALA A 52 -4.73 -4.95 -31.24
C ALA A 52 -6.16 -4.96 -31.80
N GLN A 53 -7.16 -4.79 -30.94
CA GLN A 53 -8.57 -4.73 -31.36
C GLN A 53 -8.86 -3.50 -32.23
N PHE A 54 -8.28 -2.35 -31.88
CA PHE A 54 -8.38 -1.13 -32.67
C PHE A 54 -7.77 -1.29 -34.07
N TYR A 55 -6.57 -1.88 -34.16
CA TYR A 55 -5.91 -2.17 -35.43
C TYR A 55 -6.70 -3.15 -36.30
N ASN A 56 -7.32 -4.17 -35.69
CA ASN A 56 -8.18 -5.13 -36.40
C ASN A 56 -9.55 -4.55 -36.79
N GLY A 57 -9.82 -3.27 -36.50
CA GLY A 57 -11.06 -2.59 -36.89
C GLY A 57 -12.29 -3.02 -36.07
N LEU A 58 -12.12 -3.75 -34.96
CA LEU A 58 -13.23 -4.21 -34.11
C LEU A 58 -14.10 -3.05 -33.58
N PHE A 59 -13.49 -1.89 -33.38
CA PHE A 59 -14.18 -0.70 -32.91
C PHE A 59 -14.64 0.21 -34.06
N ILE A 60 -14.28 -0.03 -35.32
CA ILE A 60 -14.60 0.91 -36.39
C ILE A 60 -15.90 0.47 -37.07
N THR A 61 -17.03 0.94 -36.52
CA THR A 61 -18.36 0.77 -37.13
C THR A 61 -18.78 2.05 -37.88
N LYS A 62 -19.53 1.93 -38.98
CA LYS A 62 -20.05 3.09 -39.72
C LYS A 62 -20.90 3.97 -38.79
N GLY A 63 -20.57 5.26 -38.71
CA GLY A 63 -21.27 6.23 -37.88
C GLY A 63 -20.66 6.48 -36.49
N MET A 64 -19.54 5.83 -36.15
CA MET A 64 -18.86 6.06 -34.88
C MET A 64 -18.25 7.46 -34.82
N THR A 65 -18.51 8.17 -33.72
CA THR A 65 -17.96 9.51 -33.46
C THR A 65 -16.66 9.41 -32.65
N PHE A 66 -15.91 10.50 -32.59
CA PHE A 66 -14.75 10.61 -31.70
C PHE A 66 -15.12 10.39 -30.22
N LEU A 67 -16.31 10.83 -29.80
CA LEU A 67 -16.78 10.68 -28.42
C LEU A 67 -17.01 9.20 -28.05
N ASP A 68 -17.45 8.39 -29.01
CA ASP A 68 -17.62 6.95 -28.81
C ASP A 68 -16.25 6.27 -28.63
N LEU A 69 -15.29 6.63 -29.48
CA LEU A 69 -13.92 6.12 -29.37
C LEU A 69 -13.27 6.51 -28.03
N PHE A 70 -13.45 7.76 -27.60
CA PHE A 70 -12.97 8.22 -26.30
C PHE A 70 -13.64 7.47 -25.14
N SER A 71 -14.92 7.15 -25.26
CA SER A 71 -15.66 6.37 -24.26
C SER A 71 -15.12 4.95 -24.12
N PHE A 72 -14.67 4.33 -25.22
CA PHE A 72 -13.96 3.04 -25.17
C PHE A 72 -12.56 3.14 -24.57
N PHE A 73 -11.87 4.26 -24.78
CA PHE A 73 -10.51 4.45 -24.27
C PHE A 73 -10.47 4.83 -22.78
N LYS A 74 -11.49 5.54 -22.29
CA LYS A 74 -11.57 6.05 -20.91
C LYS A 74 -11.25 5.00 -19.81
N PRO A 75 -11.78 3.76 -19.86
CA PRO A 75 -11.52 2.75 -18.83
C PRO A 75 -10.03 2.48 -18.62
N TYR A 76 -9.23 2.44 -19.68
CA TYR A 76 -7.78 2.19 -19.62
C TYR A 76 -7.04 3.32 -18.90
N VAL A 77 -7.52 4.56 -18.93
CA VAL A 77 -6.90 5.66 -18.17
C VAL A 77 -7.17 5.50 -16.66
N THR A 78 -8.33 4.97 -16.31
CA THR A 78 -8.75 4.80 -14.90
C THR A 78 -8.32 3.48 -14.29
N GLU A 79 -8.02 2.47 -15.10
CA GLU A 79 -7.62 1.12 -14.68
C GLU A 79 -6.41 1.05 -13.73
N PRO A 80 -5.33 1.85 -13.86
CA PRO A 80 -4.20 1.77 -12.93
C PRO A 80 -4.47 2.46 -11.58
N ILE A 81 -5.54 3.27 -11.47
CA ILE A 81 -5.82 4.08 -10.26
C ILE A 81 -5.94 3.21 -9.00
N PRO A 82 -6.73 2.12 -8.97
CA PRO A 82 -6.81 1.25 -7.79
C PRO A 82 -5.47 0.66 -7.38
N GLY A 83 -4.63 0.24 -8.34
CA GLY A 83 -3.29 -0.28 -8.08
C GLY A 83 -2.38 0.74 -7.40
N ILE A 84 -2.41 1.98 -7.88
CA ILE A 84 -1.69 3.10 -7.29
C ILE A 84 -2.20 3.38 -5.87
N LEU A 85 -3.52 3.41 -5.66
CA LEU A 85 -4.11 3.64 -4.34
C LEU A 85 -3.73 2.55 -3.34
N TYR A 86 -3.79 1.28 -3.73
CA TYR A 86 -3.40 0.16 -2.88
C TYR A 86 -1.91 0.18 -2.54
N PHE A 87 -1.07 0.53 -3.52
CA PHE A 87 0.36 0.72 -3.27
C PHE A 87 0.60 1.80 -2.20
N PHE A 88 0.02 2.99 -2.38
CA PHE A 88 0.20 4.08 -1.41
C PHE A 88 -0.40 3.77 -0.05
N ALA A 89 -1.55 3.07 0.00
CA ALA A 89 -2.15 2.64 1.26
C ALA A 89 -1.22 1.69 2.04
N LEU A 90 -0.65 0.68 1.36
CA LEU A 90 0.28 -0.26 1.99
C LEU A 90 1.60 0.40 2.39
N GLN A 91 2.10 1.33 1.58
CA GLN A 91 3.27 2.14 1.93
C GLN A 91 3.01 3.03 3.15
N ALA A 92 1.83 3.64 3.24
CA ALA A 92 1.43 4.42 4.39
C ALA A 92 1.34 3.56 5.66
N ILE A 93 0.79 2.35 5.56
CA ILE A 93 0.74 1.39 6.68
C ILE A 93 2.16 0.98 7.10
N SER A 94 3.00 0.60 6.14
CA SER A 94 4.38 0.16 6.41
C SER A 94 5.18 1.22 7.15
N LYS A 95 5.17 2.47 6.65
CA LYS A 95 5.89 3.60 7.25
C LYS A 95 5.23 4.09 8.54
N GLY A 96 3.90 4.10 8.60
CA GLY A 96 3.15 4.49 9.78
C GLY A 96 3.48 3.59 10.97
N LEU A 97 3.55 2.27 10.76
CA LEU A 97 3.95 1.31 11.79
C LEU A 97 5.37 1.58 12.33
N LEU A 98 6.32 1.92 11.46
CA LEU A 98 7.69 2.25 11.87
C LEU A 98 7.73 3.55 12.68
N ILE A 99 6.98 4.57 12.29
CA ILE A 99 6.88 5.83 13.03
C ILE A 99 6.31 5.59 14.43
N PHE A 100 5.25 4.78 14.55
CA PHE A 100 4.70 4.44 15.87
C PHE A 100 5.70 3.70 16.75
N LEU A 101 6.47 2.78 16.18
CA LEU A 101 7.53 2.08 16.89
C LEU A 101 8.61 3.04 17.40
N ASP A 102 9.03 4.01 16.57
CA ASP A 102 10.03 5.02 16.96
C ASP A 102 9.52 5.94 18.08
N ILE A 103 8.25 6.36 18.02
CA ILE A 103 7.60 7.16 19.08
C ILE A 103 7.56 6.40 20.39
N GLU A 104 7.20 5.11 20.34
CA GLU A 104 7.15 4.25 21.52
C GLU A 104 8.55 4.10 22.17
N ASP A 105 9.57 3.80 21.36
CA ASP A 105 10.94 3.65 21.83
C ASP A 105 11.52 4.96 22.37
N ASN A 106 11.12 6.11 21.83
CA ASN A 106 11.52 7.41 22.36
C ASN A 106 10.82 7.70 23.71
N THR A 107 9.54 7.38 23.82
CA THR A 107 8.75 7.54 25.05
C THR A 107 9.29 6.65 26.19
N ARG A 108 9.68 5.40 25.87
CA ARG A 108 10.35 4.49 26.82
C ARG A 108 11.68 5.05 27.32
N ARG A 109 12.48 5.67 26.43
CA ARG A 109 13.76 6.28 26.81
C ARG A 109 13.58 7.52 27.68
N ALA A 110 12.60 8.36 27.35
CA ALA A 110 12.28 9.55 28.14
C ALA A 110 11.81 9.20 29.56
N ALA A 111 11.01 8.15 29.72
CA ALA A 111 10.50 7.76 31.04
C ALA A 111 11.50 6.99 31.93
N ARG A 112 12.67 6.61 31.39
CA ARG A 112 13.78 6.03 32.17
C ARG A 112 14.80 7.08 32.64
N LYS A 113 14.68 8.34 32.19
CA LYS A 113 15.46 9.48 32.68
C LYS A 113 14.70 10.20 33.78
#